data_AF-A0A1J4Z487-F1
#
_entry.id   AF-A0A1J4Z487-F1
#
_cell.length_a   1.000
_cell.length_b   1.000
_cell.length_c   1.000
_cell.angle_alpha   90.00
_cell.angle_beta   90.00
_cell.angle_gamma   90.00
#
_symmetry.space_group_name_H-M   'P 1'
#
loop_
_entity.id
_entity.type
_entity.pdbx_description
1 polymer ?
#
loop_
_entity_poly.entity_id
_entity_poly.type
_entity_poly.pdbx_seq_one_letter_code
_entity_poly.pdbx_strand_id
1 'polypeptide(L)'
;MNLKSLSIVELKALQGEIAVEMEARKKGERQKLLQEFRDKAKSLGISLDELLSGQKAKTRSAGKVAVKYIHPADPSLTWTGRGKQPRWVGEWLAGGKSMADLKV
;
A
#
# COMPACT_ATOMS: atom_id res chain seq x y z
N MET A 1 -8.68 -19.95 40.14
CA MET A 1 -10.11 -20.17 39.83
C MET A 1 -10.40 -21.66 39.84
N ASN A 2 -11.53 -22.08 40.41
CA ASN A 2 -11.89 -23.49 40.50
C ASN A 2 -12.86 -23.83 39.35
N LEU A 3 -12.38 -24.53 38.32
CA LEU A 3 -13.14 -24.82 37.11
C LEU A 3 -14.20 -25.91 37.30
N LYS A 4 -14.13 -26.67 38.40
CA LYS A 4 -14.99 -27.84 38.69
C LYS A 4 -16.41 -27.49 39.10
N SER A 5 -16.67 -26.24 39.52
CA SER A 5 -17.99 -25.78 39.97
C SER A 5 -18.74 -24.97 38.92
N LEU A 6 -18.11 -24.67 37.77
CA LEU A 6 -18.71 -23.85 36.73
C LEU A 6 -19.59 -24.70 35.81
N SER A 7 -20.74 -24.17 35.44
CA SER A 7 -21.62 -24.73 34.42
C SER A 7 -20.99 -24.62 33.02
N ILE A 8 -21.49 -25.41 32.07
CA ILE A 8 -21.02 -25.37 30.66
C ILE A 8 -21.17 -23.97 30.05
N VAL A 9 -22.18 -23.21 30.46
CA VAL A 9 -22.42 -21.84 29.99
C VAL A 9 -21.33 -20.90 30.51
N GLU A 10 -21.00 -20.98 31.81
CA GLU A 10 -19.97 -20.16 32.42
C GLU A 10 -18.57 -20.52 31.91
N LEU A 11 -18.31 -21.80 31.65
CA LEU A 11 -17.05 -22.25 31.02
C LEU A 11 -16.88 -21.70 29.60
N LYS A 12 -17.96 -21.62 28.81
CA LYS A 12 -17.93 -21.01 27.47
C LYS A 12 -17.72 -19.49 27.54
N ALA A 13 -18.38 -18.81 28.49
CA ALA A 13 -18.17 -17.38 28.72
C ALA A 13 -16.70 -17.08 29.09
N LEU A 14 -16.15 -17.84 30.04
CA LEU A 14 -14.76 -17.74 30.47
C LEU A 14 -13.78 -18.03 29.33
N GLN A 15 -14.08 -19.00 28.46
CA GLN A 15 -13.27 -19.26 27.26
C GLN A 15 -13.22 -18.04 26.32
N GLY A 16 -14.35 -17.37 26.13
CA GLY A 16 -14.43 -16.14 25.34
C GLY A 16 -13.61 -15.00 25.95
N GLU A 17 -13.73 -14.79 27.25
CA GLU A 17 -12.96 -13.77 27.98
C GLU A 17 -11.45 -14.06 27.93
N ILE A 18 -11.05 -15.32 28.12
CA ILE A 18 -9.65 -15.74 27.99
C ILE A 18 -9.13 -15.46 26.58
N ALA A 19 -9.92 -15.74 25.54
CA ALA A 19 -9.50 -15.46 24.16
C ALA A 19 -9.28 -13.96 23.92
N VAL A 20 -10.19 -13.12 24.42
CA VAL A 20 -10.06 -11.64 24.33
C VAL A 20 -8.83 -11.16 25.10
N GLU A 21 -8.63 -11.62 26.34
CA GLU A 21 -7.50 -11.25 27.18
C GLU A 21 -6.16 -11.72 26.58
N MET A 22 -6.10 -12.93 26.01
CA MET A 22 -4.92 -13.42 25.29
C MET A 22 -4.57 -12.54 24.10
N GLU A 23 -5.55 -12.15 23.29
CA GLU A 23 -5.31 -11.27 22.15
C GLU A 23 -4.93 -9.85 22.57
N ALA A 24 -5.50 -9.33 23.67
CA ALA A 24 -5.10 -8.05 24.25
C ALA A 24 -3.64 -8.09 24.75
N ARG A 25 -3.25 -9.16 25.47
CA ARG A 25 -1.87 -9.34 25.92
C ARG A 25 -0.89 -9.51 24.77
N LYS A 26 -1.20 -10.33 23.78
CA LYS A 26 -0.38 -10.46 22.56
C LYS A 26 -0.18 -9.12 21.85
N LYS A 27 -1.23 -8.30 21.73
CA LYS A 27 -1.13 -6.96 21.15
C LYS A 27 -0.19 -6.07 21.97
N GLY A 28 -0.31 -6.08 23.30
CA GLY A 28 0.57 -5.35 24.21
C GLY A 28 2.02 -5.81 24.12
N GLU A 29 2.28 -7.12 24.11
CA GLU A 29 3.61 -7.70 23.94
C GLU A 29 4.21 -7.35 22.58
N ARG A 30 3.42 -7.41 21.50
CA ARG A 30 3.85 -7.00 20.17
C ARG A 30 4.22 -5.52 20.12
N GLN A 31 3.46 -4.66 20.78
CA GLN A 31 3.76 -3.23 20.86
C GLN A 31 5.04 -2.96 21.66
N LYS A 32 5.24 -3.66 22.79
CA LYS A 32 6.49 -3.59 23.57
C LYS A 32 7.69 -4.02 22.75
N LEU A 33 7.57 -5.16 22.05
CA LEU A 33 8.62 -5.65 21.17
C LEU A 33 8.93 -4.64 20.05
N LEU A 34 7.90 -4.07 19.42
CA LEU A 34 8.11 -3.02 18.41
C LEU A 34 8.82 -1.80 19.00
N GLN A 35 8.51 -1.40 20.21
CA GLN A 35 9.17 -0.28 20.88
C GLN A 35 10.65 -0.58 21.16
N GLU A 36 10.95 -1.75 21.73
CA GLU A 36 12.34 -2.20 21.97
C GLU A 36 13.15 -2.24 20.68
N PHE A 37 12.57 -2.75 19.59
CA PHE A 37 13.21 -2.75 18.27
C PHE A 37 13.41 -1.33 17.74
N ARG A 38 12.46 -0.41 17.94
CA ARG A 38 12.63 1.00 17.57
C ARG A 38 13.75 1.66 18.36
N ASP A 39 13.81 1.44 19.66
CA ASP A 39 14.81 2.06 20.53
C ASP A 39 16.22 1.54 20.20
N LYS A 40 16.33 0.24 19.92
CA LYS A 40 17.57 -0.37 19.44
C LYS A 40 17.97 0.13 18.06
N ALA A 41 17.03 0.27 17.12
CA ALA A 41 17.32 0.86 15.80
C ALA A 41 17.81 2.31 15.93
N LYS A 42 17.14 3.12 16.77
CA LYS A 42 17.53 4.50 17.06
C LYS A 42 18.93 4.60 17.67
N SER A 43 19.33 3.67 18.54
CA SER A 43 20.69 3.65 19.11
C SER A 43 21.79 3.43 18.08
N LEU A 44 21.47 2.81 16.95
CA LEU A 44 22.39 2.58 15.84
C LEU A 44 22.29 3.70 14.78
N GLY A 45 21.45 4.72 15.01
CA GLY A 45 21.19 5.79 14.05
C GLY A 45 20.35 5.36 12.85
N ILE A 46 19.69 4.20 12.91
CA ILE A 46 18.89 3.62 11.82
C ILE A 46 17.41 3.74 12.17
N SER A 47 16.57 4.19 11.23
CA SER A 47 15.13 4.18 11.44
C SER A 47 14.57 2.76 11.31
N LEU A 48 13.58 2.38 12.13
CA LEU A 48 12.90 1.08 11.97
C LEU A 48 12.26 0.95 10.57
N ASP A 49 11.78 2.06 10.00
CA ASP A 49 11.27 2.09 8.62
C ASP A 49 12.35 1.79 7.58
N GLU A 50 13.60 2.17 7.84
CA GLU A 50 14.75 1.85 6.97
C GLU A 50 15.11 0.36 7.05
N LEU A 51 15.11 -0.21 8.26
CA LEU A 51 15.33 -1.64 8.47
C LEU A 51 14.24 -2.51 7.81
N LEU A 52 12.98 -2.08 7.90
CA LEU A 52 11.83 -2.80 7.31
C LEU A 52 11.67 -2.54 5.81
N SER A 53 12.07 -1.36 5.32
CA SER A 53 12.06 -1.04 3.88
C SER A 53 13.19 -1.72 3.13
N GLY A 54 14.29 -2.08 3.78
CA GLY A 54 15.33 -2.97 3.21
C GLY A 54 14.80 -4.34 2.79
N GLN A 55 13.67 -4.78 3.37
CA GLN A 55 13.00 -6.05 3.05
C GLN A 55 11.83 -5.90 2.07
N LYS A 56 11.38 -4.67 1.79
CA LYS A 56 10.56 -4.43 0.60
C LYS A 56 11.50 -4.52 -0.59
N ALA A 57 11.56 -5.71 -1.21
CA ALA A 57 12.00 -5.87 -2.59
C ALA A 57 11.48 -4.65 -3.35
N LYS A 58 12.40 -3.82 -3.87
CA LYS A 58 12.10 -2.65 -4.71
C LYS A 58 10.89 -3.01 -5.54
N THR A 59 9.71 -2.54 -5.14
CA THR A 59 8.57 -2.55 -6.03
C THR A 59 9.06 -1.63 -7.12
N ARG A 60 9.44 -2.21 -8.26
CA ARG A 60 9.74 -1.45 -9.45
C ARG A 60 8.47 -0.65 -9.66
N SER A 61 8.48 0.61 -9.25
CA SER A 61 7.47 1.55 -9.70
C SER A 61 7.47 1.36 -11.21
N ALA A 62 6.34 0.93 -11.76
CA ALA A 62 6.20 0.83 -13.19
C ALA A 62 6.58 2.21 -13.71
N GLY A 63 7.79 2.29 -14.30
CA GLY A 63 8.43 3.56 -14.58
C GLY A 63 7.44 4.42 -15.32
N LYS A 64 7.21 5.64 -14.82
CA LYS A 64 6.29 6.61 -15.41
C LYS A 64 6.62 6.67 -16.91
N VAL A 65 5.77 6.03 -17.73
CA VAL A 65 6.06 5.85 -19.15
C VAL A 65 6.07 7.24 -19.75
N ALA A 66 7.14 7.60 -20.46
CA ALA A 66 7.25 8.90 -21.10
C ALA A 66 6.01 9.17 -21.96
N VAL A 67 5.45 10.37 -21.82
CA VAL A 67 4.38 10.85 -22.69
C VAL A 67 4.91 10.87 -24.12
N LYS A 68 4.19 10.23 -25.04
CA LYS A 68 4.59 10.15 -26.45
C LYS A 68 3.83 11.15 -27.30
N TYR A 69 2.62 11.53 -26.88
CA TYR A 69 1.74 12.44 -27.62
C TYR A 69 1.18 13.54 -26.71
N ILE A 70 1.18 14.79 -27.17
CA ILE A 70 0.61 15.95 -26.49
C ILE A 70 -0.31 16.69 -27.46
N HIS A 71 -1.46 17.16 -26.97
CA HIS A 71 -2.38 17.93 -27.78
C HIS A 71 -1.85 19.36 -28.04
N PRO A 72 -1.76 19.83 -29.30
CA PRO A 72 -1.12 21.10 -29.64
C PRO A 72 -1.90 22.32 -29.16
N ALA A 73 -3.21 22.22 -28.96
CA ALA A 73 -4.02 23.31 -28.40
C ALA A 73 -4.15 23.24 -26.87
N ASP A 74 -3.79 22.10 -26.24
CA ASP A 74 -3.89 21.90 -24.80
C ASP A 74 -2.77 21.00 -24.28
N PRO A 75 -1.66 21.58 -23.79
CA PRO A 75 -0.53 20.83 -23.27
C PRO A 75 -0.83 19.95 -22.06
N SER A 76 -2.00 20.11 -21.40
CA SER A 76 -2.42 19.26 -20.29
C SER A 76 -2.89 17.88 -20.76
N LEU A 77 -3.35 17.78 -22.00
CA LEU A 77 -3.82 16.53 -22.61
C LEU A 77 -2.63 15.77 -23.18
N THR A 78 -2.16 14.81 -22.38
CA THR A 78 -1.00 13.98 -22.70
C THR A 78 -1.40 12.51 -22.81
N TRP A 79 -0.75 11.78 -23.72
CA TRP A 79 -0.97 10.35 -23.88
C TRP A 79 0.35 9.62 -24.09
N THR A 80 0.57 8.56 -23.33
CA THR A 80 1.79 7.75 -23.37
C THR A 80 1.83 6.77 -24.55
N GLY A 81 0.76 6.71 -25.37
CA GLY A 81 0.61 5.74 -26.45
C GLY A 81 0.34 4.31 -25.97
N ARG A 82 0.10 4.12 -24.66
CA ARG A 82 -0.31 2.85 -24.06
C ARG A 82 -1.74 2.95 -23.54
N GLY A 83 -2.52 1.89 -23.71
CA GLY A 83 -3.92 1.80 -23.25
C GLY A 83 -4.92 2.46 -24.21
N LYS A 84 -6.13 2.71 -23.70
CA LYS A 84 -7.25 3.24 -24.50
C LYS A 84 -6.90 4.63 -25.06
N GLN A 85 -7.11 4.79 -26.36
CA GLN A 85 -6.90 6.06 -27.05
C GLN A 85 -7.86 7.15 -26.50
N PRO A 86 -7.36 8.33 -26.09
CA PRO A 86 -8.18 9.45 -25.68
C PRO A 86 -9.06 9.99 -26.81
N ARG A 87 -10.20 10.58 -26.46
CA ARG A 87 -11.16 11.13 -27.44
C ARG A 87 -10.51 12.15 -28.38
N TRP A 88 -9.69 13.06 -27.83
CA TRP A 88 -9.00 14.09 -28.62
C TRP A 88 -8.06 13.52 -29.69
N VAL A 89 -7.41 12.37 -29.43
CA VAL A 89 -6.57 11.72 -30.46
C VAL A 89 -7.45 11.17 -31.58
N GLY A 90 -8.61 10.61 -31.22
CA GLY A 90 -9.59 10.13 -32.21
C GLY A 90 -10.16 11.26 -33.06
N GLU A 91 -10.51 12.39 -32.45
CA GLU A 91 -10.98 13.60 -33.14
C GLU A 91 -9.89 14.20 -34.03
N TRP A 92 -8.63 14.19 -33.59
CA TRP A 92 -7.49 14.65 -34.37
C TRP A 92 -7.29 13.82 -35.64
N LEU A 93 -7.36 12.49 -35.52
CA LEU A 93 -7.29 11.57 -36.66
C LEU A 93 -8.51 11.70 -37.58
N ALA A 94 -9.71 11.90 -37.01
CA ALA A 94 -10.93 12.11 -37.77
C ALA A 94 -10.91 13.43 -38.57
N GLY A 95 -10.19 14.44 -38.07
CA GLY A 95 -9.93 15.70 -38.78
C GLY A 95 -8.92 15.59 -39.93
N GLY A 96 -8.49 14.37 -40.29
CA GLY A 96 -7.54 14.12 -41.38
C GLY A 96 -6.09 14.46 -41.04
N LYS A 97 -5.77 14.72 -39.77
CA LYS A 97 -4.43 15.08 -39.30
C LYS A 97 -3.65 13.86 -38.85
N SER A 98 -2.33 13.92 -38.93
CA SER A 98 -1.48 12.77 -38.61
C SER A 98 -1.22 12.67 -37.10
N MET A 99 -1.11 11.44 -36.59
CA MET A 99 -0.64 11.18 -35.23
C MET A 99 0.81 11.67 -35.03
N ALA A 100 1.59 11.80 -36.11
CA ALA A 100 2.95 12.32 -36.06
C ALA A 100 3.01 13.76 -35.54
N ASP A 101 2.00 14.58 -35.84
CA ASP A 101 1.93 15.99 -35.43
C ASP A 101 1.68 16.17 -33.93
N LEU A 102 1.18 15.12 -33.27
CA LEU A 102 0.95 15.10 -31.83
C LEU A 102 2.16 14.60 -31.05
N LYS A 103 3.18 14.07 -31.72
CA LYS A 103 4.31 13.42 -31.08
C LYS A 103 5.26 14.46 -30.48
N VAL A 104 5.65 14.24 -29.22
CA VAL A 104 6.69 15.03 -28.53
C VAL A 104 8.01 14.27 -28.48
#